data_AF-A0A177KFX8-F1
#
_entry.id   AF-A0A177KFX8-F1
#
_cell.length_a   1.000
_cell.length_b   1.000
_cell.length_c   1.000
_cell.angle_alpha   90.00
_cell.angle_beta   90.00
_cell.angle_gamma   90.00
#
_symmetry.space_group_name_H-M   'P 1'
#
loop_
_entity.id
_entity.type
_entity.pdbx_description
1 polymer ?
#
loop_
_entity_poly.entity_id
_entity_poly.type
_entity_poly.pdbx_seq_one_letter_code
_entity_poly.pdbx_strand_id
1 'polypeptide(L)'
;MSETTPAGWYPAPHAGNELRYWDGAAWHAAPPFLPADAATVPPAQGPVPAYGPVPPHAPYGAPPAQYGAPPAGYAPYGGPVLPPSAPQGWAVAALVLGIAAFLSAWIPFLGLLIALAGAVIGVIALVRRQRKALAVTGTVLSGLGLAWALIVSISIGSLIWAPSPSYNDPDAGAAPAPEASPSDRGFEPYAPETGPGSLEDPLPLPYVAGSSSRDEYRADVRLVDEDATDEILGWNAYNERDITGMRYVLVEMTVTGLDPEGIEASYASYDLSVATPDGMSYPSAYVVPPDDTTLLVDQGTIAEGETVEGLVAYLVPEDATDLLLSDYANFYAF
;
A
#
# COMPACT_ATOMS: atom_id res chain seq x y z
N MET A 1 49.61 26.57 25.92
CA MET A 1 49.06 25.23 26.20
C MET A 1 48.06 24.97 25.10
N SER A 2 48.29 23.97 24.25
CA SER A 2 47.42 23.69 23.11
C SER A 2 46.11 23.10 23.64
N GLU A 3 45.00 23.82 23.51
CA GLU A 3 43.67 23.32 23.82
C GLU A 3 43.33 22.21 22.81
N THR A 4 43.56 20.96 23.21
CA THR A 4 43.06 19.81 22.47
C THR A 4 41.58 19.68 22.74
N THR A 5 40.76 19.79 21.69
CA THR A 5 39.32 19.55 21.77
C THR A 5 39.06 18.17 22.40
N PRO A 6 38.32 18.10 23.52
CA PRO A 6 38.02 16.84 24.17
C PRO A 6 37.15 15.95 23.26
N ALA A 7 37.15 14.64 23.51
CA ALA A 7 36.32 13.72 22.74
C ALA A 7 34.83 14.04 22.93
N GLY A 8 34.06 14.01 21.85
CA GLY A 8 32.66 14.41 21.88
C GLY A 8 32.04 14.61 20.51
N TRP A 9 30.76 14.96 20.50
CA TRP A 9 30.02 15.26 19.28
C TRP A 9 30.18 16.73 18.89
N TYR A 10 30.69 16.98 17.69
CA TYR A 10 30.94 18.32 17.18
C TYR A 10 30.49 18.45 15.71
N PRO A 11 30.13 19.65 15.24
CA PRO A 11 29.98 19.93 13.82
C PRO A 11 31.35 19.81 13.14
N ALA A 12 31.51 18.88 12.20
CA ALA A 12 32.77 18.62 11.52
C ALA A 12 32.99 19.64 10.38
N PRO A 13 34.00 20.54 10.45
CA PRO A 13 34.21 21.59 9.44
C PRO A 13 34.54 21.04 8.05
N HIS A 14 35.16 19.86 7.98
CA HIS A 14 35.54 19.19 6.74
C HIS A 14 34.37 18.41 6.09
N ALA A 15 33.23 18.28 6.78
CA ALA A 15 32.05 17.55 6.30
C ALA A 15 30.80 18.44 6.36
N GLY A 16 30.91 19.70 5.90
CA GLY A 16 29.77 20.61 5.81
C GLY A 16 29.08 20.93 7.15
N ASN A 17 29.80 20.85 8.27
CA ASN A 17 29.28 20.98 9.64
C ASN A 17 28.27 19.89 10.04
N GLU A 18 28.30 18.72 9.41
CA GLU A 18 27.58 17.54 9.92
C GLU A 18 28.05 17.16 11.33
N LEU A 19 27.10 16.71 12.16
CA LEU A 19 27.43 16.24 13.51
C LEU A 19 28.21 14.92 13.42
N ARG A 20 29.45 14.93 13.89
CA ARG A 20 30.35 13.76 13.92
C ARG A 20 31.03 13.62 15.26
N TYR A 21 31.47 12.41 15.57
CA TYR A 21 32.16 12.13 16.82
C TYR A 21 33.67 12.36 16.65
N TRP A 22 34.26 13.21 17.49
CA TRP A 22 35.70 13.38 17.61
C TRP A 22 36.19 12.53 18.79
N ASP A 23 37.18 11.67 18.57
CA ASP A 23 37.73 10.80 19.63
C ASP A 23 38.98 11.36 20.33
N GLY A 24 39.43 12.56 19.94
CA GLY A 24 40.69 13.16 20.38
C GLY A 24 41.82 13.09 19.33
N ALA A 25 41.67 12.26 18.29
CA ALA A 25 42.67 12.07 17.23
C ALA A 25 42.07 12.03 15.81
N ALA A 26 40.85 11.51 15.64
CA ALA A 26 40.15 11.33 14.38
C ALA A 26 38.65 11.57 14.48
N TRP A 27 38.03 11.82 13.32
CA TRP A 27 36.59 12.00 13.17
C TRP A 27 35.91 10.72 12.70
N HIS A 28 34.80 10.36 13.34
CA HIS A 28 34.00 9.17 13.05
C HIS A 28 32.60 9.55 12.57
N ALA A 29 32.07 8.77 11.62
CA ALA A 29 30.69 8.91 11.16
C ALA A 29 29.70 8.61 12.29
N ALA A 30 28.55 9.27 12.27
CA ALA A 30 27.49 9.00 13.22
C ALA A 30 26.92 7.58 13.01
N PRO A 31 26.72 6.77 14.07
CA PRO A 31 25.97 5.52 13.97
C PRO A 31 24.51 5.79 13.58
N PRO A 32 23.76 4.78 13.09
CA PRO A 32 22.37 4.93 12.66
C PRO A 32 21.42 5.47 13.75
N PHE A 33 21.84 5.38 15.01
CA PHE A 33 21.15 5.90 16.18
C PHE A 33 22.14 6.67 17.06
N LEU A 34 21.91 7.99 17.23
CA LEU A 34 22.71 8.82 18.13
C LEU A 34 22.24 8.62 19.58
N PRO A 35 23.16 8.53 20.56
CA PRO A 35 22.79 8.53 21.98
C PRO A 35 22.12 9.86 22.35
N ALA A 36 21.13 9.81 23.26
CA ALA A 36 20.26 10.95 23.61
C ALA A 36 21.02 12.20 24.08
N ASP A 37 22.22 12.05 24.64
CA ASP A 37 23.07 13.15 25.12
C ASP A 37 23.81 13.89 23.99
N ALA A 38 23.78 13.39 22.75
CA ALA A 38 24.41 14.07 21.61
C ALA A 38 23.64 15.32 21.14
N ALA A 39 22.38 15.48 21.55
CA ALA A 39 21.48 16.53 21.07
C ALA A 39 21.59 17.88 21.82
N THR A 40 22.46 18.00 22.83
CA THR A 40 22.52 19.20 23.70
C THR A 40 23.75 20.09 23.47
N VAL A 41 24.42 20.04 22.32
CA VAL A 41 25.55 20.93 22.05
C VAL A 41 25.06 22.38 21.86
N PRO A 42 25.51 23.36 22.67
CA PRO A 42 25.17 24.76 22.48
C PRO A 42 25.74 25.27 21.15
N PRO A 43 25.06 26.17 20.42
CA PRO A 43 25.61 26.75 19.20
C PRO A 43 26.93 27.47 19.52
N ALA A 44 27.99 27.10 18.79
CA ALA A 44 29.30 27.72 18.90
C ALA A 44 29.18 29.23 18.61
N GLN A 45 29.51 30.05 19.62
CA GLN A 45 29.62 31.49 19.47
C GLN A 45 30.80 31.81 18.54
N GLY A 46 30.54 32.55 17.46
CA GLY A 46 31.58 33.06 16.56
C GLY A 46 32.57 33.99 17.27
N PRO A 47 33.75 34.26 16.67
CA PRO A 47 34.85 34.90 17.36
C PRO A 47 34.57 36.38 17.68
N VAL A 48 34.66 36.73 18.97
CA VAL A 48 34.70 38.13 19.44
C VAL A 48 36.10 38.73 19.24
N PRO A 49 36.26 39.96 18.72
CA PRO A 49 37.58 40.58 18.58
C PRO A 49 38.22 40.93 19.93
N ALA A 50 39.51 40.63 20.05
CA ALA A 50 40.30 40.83 21.26
C ALA A 50 40.56 42.31 21.57
N TYR A 51 40.26 42.73 22.81
CA TYR A 51 40.74 43.98 23.40
C TYR A 51 42.01 43.70 24.23
N GLY A 52 43.03 44.57 24.07
CA GLY A 52 44.40 44.36 24.57
C GLY A 52 44.61 44.45 26.09
N PRO A 53 45.83 44.18 26.57
CA PRO A 53 46.13 44.01 27.99
C PRO A 53 46.33 45.33 28.74
N VAL A 54 45.83 45.40 29.98
CA VAL A 54 46.08 46.49 30.93
C VAL A 54 47.11 46.02 31.98
N PRO A 55 48.17 46.80 32.33
CA PRO A 55 49.17 46.44 33.36
C PRO A 55 48.76 46.89 34.79
N PRO A 56 49.51 46.49 35.86
CA PRO A 56 48.92 46.20 37.17
C PRO A 56 49.46 47.03 38.38
N HIS A 57 48.83 46.82 39.56
CA HIS A 57 49.20 47.17 40.97
C HIS A 57 49.32 48.68 41.37
N ALA A 58 48.99 49.19 42.57
CA ALA A 58 48.63 48.69 43.92
C ALA A 58 48.04 49.88 44.80
N PRO A 59 48.18 49.94 46.15
CA PRO A 59 47.24 49.47 47.18
C PRO A 59 46.77 50.58 48.19
N TYR A 60 45.75 50.34 49.04
CA TYR A 60 45.68 50.72 50.48
C TYR A 60 44.27 50.60 51.09
N GLY A 61 44.18 50.13 52.35
CA GLY A 61 43.21 50.59 53.36
C GLY A 61 42.01 49.69 53.71
N ALA A 62 41.97 49.19 54.96
CA ALA A 62 40.94 48.31 55.55
C ALA A 62 39.80 49.09 56.31
N PRO A 63 39.00 48.49 57.21
CA PRO A 63 37.65 47.87 57.09
C PRO A 63 36.57 48.59 57.99
N PRO A 64 35.43 48.02 58.45
CA PRO A 64 34.40 47.12 57.88
C PRO A 64 32.93 47.68 57.98
N ALA A 65 31.97 46.86 57.53
CA ALA A 65 30.53 46.81 57.90
C ALA A 65 29.56 47.83 57.26
N GLN A 66 28.49 47.35 56.63
CA GLN A 66 27.19 47.11 57.29
C GLN A 66 26.09 46.84 56.24
N TYR A 67 25.23 45.87 56.55
CA TYR A 67 23.99 45.51 55.87
C TYR A 67 23.14 46.76 55.50
N GLY A 68 22.70 46.86 54.24
CA GLY A 68 21.81 47.93 53.80
C GLY A 68 21.24 47.66 52.41
N ALA A 69 19.92 47.66 52.30
CA ALA A 69 19.11 47.28 51.13
C ALA A 69 19.47 48.04 49.83
N PRO A 70 19.30 47.42 48.64
CA PRO A 70 19.39 48.16 47.39
C PRO A 70 18.20 49.13 47.24
N PRO A 71 18.45 50.39 46.81
CA PRO A 71 17.42 51.41 46.70
C PRO A 71 16.53 51.19 45.47
N ALA A 72 15.30 51.67 45.59
CA ALA A 72 14.29 51.69 44.53
C ALA A 72 14.82 52.36 43.25
N GLY A 73 15.09 51.54 42.24
CA GLY A 73 15.50 51.97 40.90
C GLY A 73 14.32 51.88 39.93
N TYR A 74 13.90 53.05 39.45
CA TYR A 74 13.31 53.36 38.14
C TYR A 74 12.55 52.23 37.40
N ALA A 75 11.24 52.41 37.28
CA ALA A 75 10.40 51.69 36.32
C ALA A 75 10.85 51.99 34.87
N PRO A 76 11.24 50.99 34.07
CA PRO A 76 11.39 51.15 32.64
C PRO A 76 10.05 50.90 31.95
N TYR A 77 9.75 51.81 31.03
CA TYR A 77 8.67 51.80 30.05
C TYR A 77 8.31 50.40 29.53
N GLY A 78 7.01 50.11 29.51
CA GLY A 78 6.45 48.89 28.94
C GLY A 78 6.75 48.75 27.45
N GLY A 79 7.56 47.76 27.11
CA GLY A 79 7.53 47.12 25.80
C GLY A 79 6.55 45.93 25.83
N PRO A 80 5.92 45.56 24.70
CA PRO A 80 5.07 44.38 24.65
C PRO A 80 5.89 43.14 25.04
N VAL A 81 5.50 42.47 26.12
CA VAL A 81 6.07 41.16 26.46
C VAL A 81 5.54 40.18 25.42
N LEU A 82 6.35 39.86 24.41
CA LEU A 82 6.05 38.75 23.50
C LEU A 82 6.04 37.45 24.33
N PRO A 83 4.93 36.69 24.36
CA PRO A 83 4.90 35.45 25.12
C PRO A 83 5.91 34.46 24.53
N PRO A 84 6.62 33.67 25.36
CA PRO A 84 7.60 32.71 24.88
C PRO A 84 6.99 31.82 23.79
N SER A 85 7.66 31.69 22.65
CA SER A 85 7.26 30.77 21.60
C SER A 85 7.35 29.34 22.15
N ALA A 86 6.19 28.73 22.37
CA ALA A 86 6.16 27.31 22.71
C ALA A 86 6.77 26.51 21.55
N PRO A 87 7.58 25.47 21.82
CA PRO A 87 8.24 24.69 20.78
C PRO A 87 7.19 24.06 19.85
N GLN A 88 7.24 24.43 18.56
CA GLN A 88 6.25 24.06 17.54
C GLN A 88 6.36 22.60 17.06
N GLY A 89 7.32 21.82 17.56
CA GLY A 89 7.60 20.46 17.07
C GLY A 89 6.42 19.50 17.19
N TRP A 90 5.66 19.58 18.28
CA TRP A 90 4.50 18.70 18.49
C TRP A 90 3.32 19.00 17.55
N ALA A 91 3.13 20.26 17.19
CA ALA A 91 2.08 20.67 16.27
C ALA A 91 2.38 20.22 14.84
N VAL A 92 3.66 20.29 14.44
CA VAL A 92 4.12 19.80 13.13
C VAL A 92 4.07 18.27 13.08
N ALA A 93 4.50 17.57 14.13
CA ALA A 93 4.42 16.12 14.20
C ALA A 93 2.97 15.61 14.08
N ALA A 94 2.01 16.27 14.75
CA ALA A 94 0.60 15.93 14.65
C ALA A 94 0.03 16.16 13.24
N LEU A 95 0.45 17.25 12.56
CA LEU A 95 0.05 17.52 11.19
C LEU A 95 0.60 16.47 10.21
N VAL A 96 1.89 16.14 10.35
CA VAL A 96 2.56 15.14 9.50
C VAL A 96 1.93 13.76 9.69
N LEU A 97 1.60 13.36 10.92
CA LEU A 97 0.92 12.08 11.19
C LEU A 97 -0.52 12.07 10.65
N GLY A 98 -1.25 13.18 10.71
CA GLY A 98 -2.58 13.28 10.12
C GLY A 98 -2.56 13.16 8.58
N ILE A 99 -1.58 13.79 7.94
CA ILE A 99 -1.37 13.65 6.49
C ILE A 99 -0.95 12.23 6.14
N ALA A 100 -0.01 11.63 6.88
CA ALA A 100 0.41 10.26 6.66
C ALA A 100 -0.75 9.26 6.82
N ALA A 101 -1.60 9.45 7.83
CA ALA A 101 -2.80 8.64 8.04
C ALA A 101 -3.78 8.75 6.86
N PHE A 102 -4.05 9.97 6.37
CA PHE A 102 -4.91 10.20 5.22
C PHE A 102 -4.37 9.55 3.95
N LEU A 103 -3.06 9.69 3.68
CA LEU A 103 -2.42 9.08 2.52
C LEU A 103 -2.38 7.54 2.62
N SER A 104 -2.24 6.98 3.83
CA SER A 104 -2.25 5.53 4.06
C SER A 104 -3.64 4.89 4.06
N ALA A 105 -4.71 5.69 4.02
CA ALA A 105 -6.09 5.21 4.11
C ALA A 105 -6.57 4.44 2.86
N TRP A 106 -5.75 4.39 1.80
CA TRP A 106 -6.05 3.68 0.56
C TRP A 106 -5.54 2.23 0.55
N ILE A 107 -4.81 1.80 1.59
CA ILE A 107 -4.30 0.42 1.72
C ILE A 107 -5.10 -0.31 2.81
N PRO A 108 -5.91 -1.33 2.47
CA PRO A 108 -6.68 -2.08 3.47
C PRO A 108 -5.76 -2.78 4.49
N PHE A 109 -6.22 -2.88 5.74
CA PHE A 109 -5.52 -3.39 6.94
C PHE A 109 -4.33 -2.56 7.47
N LEU A 110 -3.50 -1.98 6.60
CA LEU A 110 -2.37 -1.14 7.04
C LEU A 110 -2.84 0.25 7.50
N GLY A 111 -3.82 0.84 6.81
CA GLY A 111 -4.42 2.12 7.18
C GLY A 111 -5.13 2.09 8.55
N LEU A 112 -5.71 0.95 8.94
CA LEU A 112 -6.39 0.80 10.23
C LEU A 112 -5.39 0.85 11.40
N LEU A 113 -4.27 0.13 11.29
CA LEU A 113 -3.23 0.08 12.34
C LEU A 113 -2.54 1.45 12.50
N ILE A 114 -2.25 2.12 11.39
CA ILE A 114 -1.65 3.45 11.38
C ILE A 114 -2.66 4.50 11.89
N ALA A 115 -3.94 4.41 11.51
CA ALA A 115 -4.98 5.29 12.01
C ALA A 115 -5.23 5.11 13.52
N LEU A 116 -5.18 3.88 14.03
CA LEU A 116 -5.32 3.62 15.47
C LEU A 116 -4.16 4.22 16.26
N ALA A 117 -2.92 4.00 15.81
CA ALA A 117 -1.72 4.57 16.42
C ALA A 117 -1.73 6.10 16.34
N GLY A 118 -2.10 6.67 15.19
CA GLY A 118 -2.25 8.11 14.97
C GLY A 118 -3.34 8.73 15.83
N ALA A 119 -4.47 8.05 16.01
CA ALA A 119 -5.57 8.51 16.86
C ALA A 119 -5.17 8.57 18.34
N VAL A 120 -4.48 7.54 18.86
CA VAL A 120 -4.00 7.52 20.26
C VAL A 120 -3.01 8.66 20.52
N ILE A 121 -2.06 8.88 19.61
CA ILE A 121 -1.07 9.96 19.72
C ILE A 121 -1.75 11.35 19.57
N GLY A 122 -2.72 11.46 18.67
CA GLY A 122 -3.51 12.69 18.48
C GLY A 122 -4.35 13.08 19.71
N VAL A 123 -4.97 12.09 20.38
CA VAL A 123 -5.71 12.31 21.63
C VAL A 123 -4.79 12.78 22.75
N ILE A 124 -3.59 12.22 22.87
CA ILE A 124 -2.58 12.65 23.88
C ILE A 124 -2.11 14.09 23.60
N ALA A 125 -1.96 14.47 22.34
CA ALA A 125 -1.58 15.84 21.96
C ALA A 125 -2.68 16.88 22.30
N LEU A 126 -3.95 16.49 22.18
CA LEU A 126 -5.10 17.37 22.43
C LEU A 126 -5.25 17.77 23.91
N VAL A 127 -4.83 16.88 24.83
CA VAL A 127 -4.91 17.10 26.28
C VAL A 127 -3.93 18.18 26.78
N ARG A 128 -2.90 18.56 25.99
CA ARG A 128 -1.83 19.49 26.42
C ARG A 128 -2.00 20.97 26.05
N ARG A 129 -3.19 21.40 25.58
CA ARG A 129 -3.63 22.82 25.46
C ARG A 129 -2.55 23.83 24.99
N GLN A 130 -2.07 23.73 23.75
CA GLN A 130 -1.24 24.77 23.13
C GLN A 130 -1.81 25.31 21.80
N ARG A 131 -1.69 26.64 21.65
CA ARG A 131 -2.08 27.59 20.57
C ARG A 131 -3.19 27.17 19.60
N LYS A 132 -4.34 27.85 19.78
CA LYS A 132 -5.70 27.51 19.32
C LYS A 132 -5.95 27.39 17.81
N ALA A 133 -5.10 27.92 16.92
CA ALA A 133 -5.44 27.95 15.50
C ALA A 133 -5.01 26.68 14.74
N LEU A 134 -3.76 26.23 14.93
CA LEU A 134 -3.21 25.06 14.22
C LEU A 134 -3.64 23.74 14.86
N ALA A 135 -3.78 23.72 16.19
CA ALA A 135 -4.33 22.57 16.89
C ALA A 135 -5.79 22.28 16.48
N VAL A 136 -6.58 23.33 16.21
CA VAL A 136 -7.98 23.17 15.78
C VAL A 136 -8.06 22.63 14.35
N THR A 137 -7.27 23.16 13.41
CA THR A 137 -7.30 22.65 12.03
C THR A 137 -6.82 21.20 11.94
N GLY A 138 -5.74 20.84 12.66
CA GLY A 138 -5.27 19.44 12.72
C GLY A 138 -6.28 18.50 13.36
N THR A 139 -7.01 18.95 14.39
CA THR A 139 -8.08 18.17 15.04
C THR A 139 -9.29 18.00 14.13
N VAL A 140 -9.70 19.06 13.41
CA VAL A 140 -10.81 19.01 12.46
C VAL A 140 -10.48 18.09 11.28
N LEU A 141 -9.28 18.21 10.70
CA LEU A 141 -8.84 17.31 9.62
C LEU A 141 -8.72 15.86 10.09
N SER A 142 -8.21 15.62 11.30
CA SER A 142 -8.14 14.26 11.86
C SER A 142 -9.53 13.69 12.14
N GLY A 143 -10.46 14.52 12.63
CA GLY A 143 -11.86 14.11 12.84
C GLY A 143 -12.57 13.78 11.53
N LEU A 144 -12.37 14.58 10.48
CA LEU A 144 -12.89 14.32 9.15
C LEU A 144 -12.25 13.06 8.51
N GLY A 145 -10.94 12.88 8.69
CA GLY A 145 -10.23 11.69 8.24
C GLY A 145 -10.71 10.42 8.94
N LEU A 146 -10.97 10.48 10.26
CA LEU A 146 -11.51 9.36 11.02
C LEU A 146 -12.95 9.04 10.61
N ALA A 147 -13.80 10.06 10.42
CA ALA A 147 -15.16 9.87 9.93
C ALA A 147 -15.17 9.26 8.53
N TRP A 148 -14.30 9.74 7.63
CA TRP A 148 -14.18 9.20 6.28
C TRP A 148 -13.67 7.76 6.28
N ALA A 149 -12.63 7.46 7.07
CA ALA A 149 -12.11 6.09 7.22
C ALA A 149 -13.18 5.14 7.80
N LEU A 150 -14.01 5.61 8.73
CA LEU A 150 -15.10 4.83 9.30
C LEU A 150 -16.19 4.55 8.25
N ILE A 151 -16.56 5.55 7.44
CA ILE A 151 -17.53 5.40 6.35
C ILE A 151 -17.00 4.39 5.33
N VAL A 152 -15.77 4.53 4.87
CA VAL A 152 -15.16 3.60 3.90
C VAL A 152 -15.07 2.18 4.48
N SER A 153 -14.67 2.04 5.75
CA SER A 153 -14.60 0.74 6.41
C SER A 153 -15.97 0.08 6.57
N ILE A 154 -17.01 0.86 6.91
CA ILE A 154 -18.39 0.36 7.00
C ILE A 154 -18.92 0.01 5.61
N SER A 155 -18.66 0.83 4.59
CA SER A 155 -19.11 0.57 3.22
C SER A 155 -18.48 -0.71 2.66
N ILE A 156 -17.16 -0.88 2.81
CA ILE A 156 -16.46 -2.09 2.38
C ILE A 156 -16.89 -3.29 3.22
N GLY A 157 -17.00 -3.13 4.54
CA GLY A 157 -17.52 -4.16 5.44
C GLY A 157 -18.95 -4.57 5.10
N SER A 158 -19.79 -3.64 4.64
CA SER A 158 -21.17 -3.94 4.20
C SER A 158 -21.23 -4.64 2.85
N LEU A 159 -20.19 -4.51 2.00
CA LEU A 159 -20.14 -5.23 0.73
C LEU A 159 -19.63 -6.67 0.92
N ILE A 160 -18.71 -6.87 1.85
CA ILE A 160 -18.09 -8.17 2.15
C ILE A 160 -18.94 -8.98 3.16
N TRP A 161 -19.60 -8.28 4.09
CA TRP A 161 -20.42 -8.85 5.17
C TRP A 161 -21.85 -8.32 5.11
N ALA A 162 -22.40 -8.00 3.92
CA ALA A 162 -23.84 -7.96 3.80
C ALA A 162 -24.33 -9.38 4.13
N PRO A 163 -25.08 -9.61 5.22
CA PRO A 163 -25.92 -10.78 5.24
C PRO A 163 -26.83 -10.62 4.03
N SER A 164 -26.75 -11.57 3.09
CA SER A 164 -27.88 -11.80 2.17
C SER A 164 -29.15 -11.75 3.02
N PRO A 165 -30.23 -11.07 2.58
CA PRO A 165 -31.42 -10.89 3.39
C PRO A 165 -32.00 -12.26 3.71
N SER A 166 -31.51 -12.83 4.80
CA SER A 166 -31.94 -14.08 5.40
C SER A 166 -33.19 -13.66 6.14
N TYR A 167 -34.30 -13.89 5.47
CA TYR A 167 -35.63 -13.80 6.01
C TYR A 167 -35.67 -14.73 7.23
N ASN A 168 -35.44 -14.16 8.43
CA ASN A 168 -35.54 -14.89 9.68
C ASN A 168 -37.02 -15.19 9.95
N ASP A 169 -37.53 -16.23 9.30
CA ASP A 169 -38.77 -16.90 9.70
C ASP A 169 -38.41 -17.95 10.76
N PRO A 170 -38.82 -17.78 12.03
CA PRO A 170 -38.51 -18.72 13.10
C PRO A 170 -39.15 -20.10 12.94
N ASP A 171 -40.04 -20.31 11.96
CA ASP A 171 -40.61 -21.62 11.61
C ASP A 171 -39.92 -22.30 10.41
N ALA A 172 -38.87 -21.69 9.83
CA ALA A 172 -38.05 -22.32 8.80
C ALA A 172 -37.08 -23.33 9.46
N GLY A 173 -37.59 -24.53 9.76
CA GLY A 173 -36.73 -25.69 9.99
C GLY A 173 -35.69 -25.77 8.89
N ALA A 174 -34.41 -25.94 9.28
CA ALA A 174 -33.24 -25.87 8.40
C ALA A 174 -33.56 -26.45 7.02
N ALA A 175 -33.84 -25.56 6.05
CA ALA A 175 -33.89 -25.97 4.67
C ALA A 175 -32.49 -26.56 4.39
N PRO A 176 -32.39 -27.75 3.77
CA PRO A 176 -31.09 -28.20 3.29
C PRO A 176 -30.49 -27.05 2.50
N ALA A 177 -29.22 -26.74 2.77
CA ALA A 177 -28.48 -25.81 1.93
C ALA A 177 -28.75 -26.23 0.48
N PRO A 178 -29.11 -25.32 -0.43
CA PRO A 178 -29.23 -25.70 -1.82
C PRO A 178 -27.90 -26.36 -2.17
N GLU A 179 -27.96 -27.64 -2.56
CA GLU A 179 -26.84 -28.26 -3.24
C GLU A 179 -26.56 -27.30 -4.39
N ALA A 180 -25.41 -26.62 -4.37
CA ALA A 180 -24.96 -25.88 -5.53
C ALA A 180 -24.89 -26.93 -6.62
N SER A 181 -25.83 -26.90 -7.57
CA SER A 181 -25.72 -27.77 -8.73
C SER A 181 -24.37 -27.46 -9.35
N PRO A 182 -23.51 -28.45 -9.60
CA PRO A 182 -22.20 -28.21 -10.22
C PRO A 182 -22.31 -27.42 -11.54
N SER A 183 -23.45 -27.57 -12.23
CA SER A 183 -23.85 -26.84 -13.44
C SER A 183 -24.13 -25.35 -13.25
N ASP A 184 -24.27 -24.83 -12.03
CA ASP A 184 -24.51 -23.40 -11.78
C ASP A 184 -23.23 -22.53 -11.90
N ARG A 185 -22.08 -23.13 -12.21
CA ARG A 185 -20.83 -22.38 -12.46
C ARG A 185 -20.75 -21.76 -13.86
N GLY A 186 -21.50 -22.29 -14.82
CA GLY A 186 -21.57 -21.75 -16.17
C GLY A 186 -22.45 -20.50 -16.24
N PHE A 187 -22.16 -19.59 -17.16
CA PHE A 187 -23.01 -18.45 -17.47
C PHE A 187 -23.31 -18.38 -18.97
N GLU A 188 -24.46 -17.80 -19.32
CA GLU A 188 -24.84 -17.58 -20.72
C GLU A 188 -24.15 -16.29 -21.23
N PRO A 189 -23.31 -16.35 -22.28
CA PRO A 189 -22.69 -15.18 -22.88
C PRO A 189 -23.71 -14.39 -23.72
N TYR A 190 -23.38 -13.14 -24.05
CA TYR A 190 -24.19 -12.27 -24.89
C TYR A 190 -23.88 -12.46 -26.39
N ALA A 191 -23.46 -13.67 -26.77
CA ALA A 191 -23.07 -14.00 -28.12
C ALA A 191 -24.24 -13.95 -29.10
N PRO A 192 -24.01 -13.67 -30.40
CA PRO A 192 -25.07 -13.74 -31.39
C PRO A 192 -25.58 -15.17 -31.54
N GLU A 193 -26.88 -15.33 -31.73
CA GLU A 193 -27.51 -16.64 -31.99
C GLU A 193 -27.02 -17.27 -33.31
N THR A 194 -26.74 -16.45 -34.33
CA THR A 194 -26.36 -16.90 -35.68
C THR A 194 -25.34 -15.96 -36.33
N GLY A 195 -24.48 -16.49 -37.19
CA GLY A 195 -23.48 -15.74 -37.94
C GLY A 195 -22.15 -15.63 -37.19
N PRO A 196 -21.19 -14.84 -37.69
CA PRO A 196 -19.83 -14.82 -37.15
C PRO A 196 -19.81 -14.51 -35.64
N GLY A 197 -19.14 -15.37 -34.88
CA GLY A 197 -19.08 -15.30 -33.42
C GLY A 197 -20.23 -16.02 -32.70
N SER A 198 -21.16 -16.65 -33.42
CA SER A 198 -22.15 -17.55 -32.84
C SER A 198 -21.57 -18.94 -32.58
N LEU A 199 -22.30 -19.76 -31.83
CA LEU A 199 -21.91 -21.14 -31.54
C LEU A 199 -21.82 -22.00 -32.82
N GLU A 200 -22.61 -21.68 -33.84
CA GLU A 200 -22.61 -22.37 -35.15
C GLU A 200 -21.52 -21.87 -36.12
N ASP A 201 -21.00 -20.65 -35.91
CA ASP A 201 -19.98 -20.02 -36.76
C ASP A 201 -18.95 -19.26 -35.89
N PRO A 202 -18.15 -19.99 -35.08
CA PRO A 202 -17.21 -19.38 -34.15
C PRO A 202 -16.07 -18.67 -34.90
N LEU A 203 -15.56 -17.60 -34.30
CA LEU A 203 -14.44 -16.85 -34.86
C LEU A 203 -13.14 -17.65 -34.79
N PRO A 204 -12.22 -17.49 -35.76
CA PRO A 204 -10.92 -18.13 -35.71
C PRO A 204 -10.01 -17.43 -34.69
N LEU A 205 -9.08 -18.20 -34.10
CA LEU A 205 -7.91 -17.64 -33.45
C LEU A 205 -6.95 -17.01 -34.48
N PRO A 206 -6.11 -16.05 -34.08
CA PRO A 206 -5.91 -15.54 -32.72
C PRO A 206 -7.03 -14.61 -32.24
N TYR A 207 -7.29 -14.63 -30.94
CA TYR A 207 -8.10 -13.60 -30.28
C TYR A 207 -7.32 -12.28 -30.23
N VAL A 208 -7.99 -11.16 -30.48
CA VAL A 208 -7.41 -9.81 -30.38
C VAL A 208 -8.29 -9.00 -29.45
N ALA A 209 -7.73 -8.62 -28.30
CA ALA A 209 -8.40 -7.75 -27.34
C ALA A 209 -8.01 -6.31 -27.58
N GLY A 210 -8.95 -5.39 -27.32
CA GLY A 210 -8.66 -3.98 -27.32
C GLY A 210 -9.90 -3.11 -27.35
N SER A 211 -9.67 -1.80 -27.31
CA SER A 211 -10.68 -0.79 -27.50
C SER A 211 -11.02 -0.59 -28.98
N SER A 212 -12.13 0.09 -29.27
CA SER A 212 -12.49 0.49 -30.64
C SER A 212 -11.43 1.35 -31.35
N SER A 213 -10.49 1.91 -30.60
CA SER A 213 -9.39 2.73 -31.13
C SER A 213 -8.05 2.02 -31.20
N ARG A 214 -7.86 0.92 -30.47
CA ARG A 214 -6.55 0.30 -30.31
C ARG A 214 -6.63 -1.14 -29.80
N ASP A 215 -5.88 -2.02 -30.45
CA ASP A 215 -5.60 -3.37 -29.98
C ASP A 215 -4.57 -3.34 -28.84
N GLU A 216 -4.82 -4.10 -27.79
CA GLU A 216 -4.04 -4.11 -26.56
C GLU A 216 -3.17 -5.37 -26.42
N TYR A 217 -3.72 -6.54 -26.78
CA TYR A 217 -2.97 -7.78 -26.88
C TYR A 217 -3.61 -8.75 -27.89
N ARG A 218 -2.83 -9.75 -28.32
CA ARG A 218 -3.28 -10.88 -29.14
C ARG A 218 -3.00 -12.18 -28.40
N ALA A 219 -3.98 -13.07 -28.31
CA ALA A 219 -3.84 -14.39 -27.70
C ALA A 219 -4.07 -15.50 -28.72
N ASP A 220 -3.11 -16.40 -28.85
CA ASP A 220 -3.27 -17.71 -29.49
C ASP A 220 -3.51 -18.72 -28.37
N VAL A 221 -4.49 -19.61 -28.52
CA VAL A 221 -4.95 -20.49 -27.44
C VAL A 221 -4.99 -21.91 -27.94
N ARG A 222 -4.38 -22.83 -27.20
CA ARG A 222 -4.30 -24.23 -27.55
C ARG A 222 -4.86 -25.09 -26.42
N LEU A 223 -5.76 -26.00 -26.76
CA LEU A 223 -6.21 -27.03 -25.84
C LEU A 223 -5.06 -28.02 -25.58
N VAL A 224 -4.64 -28.14 -24.33
CA VAL A 224 -3.53 -29.01 -23.92
C VAL A 224 -4.06 -30.37 -23.50
N ASP A 225 -5.06 -30.35 -22.63
CA ASP A 225 -5.73 -31.55 -22.13
C ASP A 225 -7.21 -31.25 -21.85
N GLU A 226 -8.09 -32.05 -22.46
CA GLU A 226 -9.54 -31.97 -22.32
C GLU A 226 -10.04 -32.55 -20.99
N ASP A 227 -9.22 -33.34 -20.29
CA ASP A 227 -9.48 -33.85 -18.95
C ASP A 227 -8.19 -33.92 -18.13
N ALA A 228 -7.73 -32.76 -17.69
CA ALA A 228 -6.54 -32.56 -16.86
C ALA A 228 -6.79 -32.83 -15.37
N THR A 229 -7.90 -33.49 -15.00
CA THR A 229 -8.35 -33.60 -13.61
C THR A 229 -7.32 -34.30 -12.73
N ASP A 230 -6.84 -35.48 -13.14
CA ASP A 230 -5.85 -36.23 -12.38
C ASP A 230 -4.52 -35.47 -12.26
N GLU A 231 -4.12 -34.75 -13.31
CA GLU A 231 -2.92 -33.93 -13.35
C GLU A 231 -3.02 -32.76 -12.35
N ILE A 232 -4.07 -31.94 -12.45
CA ILE A 232 -4.26 -30.76 -11.58
C ILE A 232 -4.45 -31.16 -10.12
N LEU A 233 -5.18 -32.25 -9.84
CA LEU A 233 -5.31 -32.75 -8.48
C LEU A 233 -4.00 -33.34 -7.93
N GLY A 234 -3.09 -33.75 -8.82
CA GLY A 234 -1.74 -34.19 -8.52
C GLY A 234 -0.75 -33.04 -8.27
N TRP A 235 -0.96 -31.87 -8.87
CA TRP A 235 -0.10 -30.69 -8.71
C TRP A 235 0.00 -30.21 -7.25
N ASN A 236 -1.15 -30.07 -6.59
CA ASN A 236 -1.18 -29.53 -5.24
C ASN A 236 -2.37 -30.04 -4.42
N ALA A 237 -2.14 -30.22 -3.11
CA ALA A 237 -3.20 -30.61 -2.19
C ALA A 237 -4.26 -29.52 -1.96
N TYR A 238 -3.96 -28.25 -2.29
CA TYR A 238 -4.90 -27.12 -2.15
C TYR A 238 -5.86 -26.94 -3.33
N ASN A 239 -5.67 -27.66 -4.44
CA ASN A 239 -6.59 -27.57 -5.58
C ASN A 239 -7.97 -28.14 -5.20
N GLU A 240 -9.03 -27.56 -5.78
CA GLU A 240 -10.41 -27.91 -5.44
C GLU A 240 -10.69 -29.37 -5.83
N ARG A 241 -11.13 -30.17 -4.85
CA ARG A 241 -11.44 -31.59 -5.02
C ARG A 241 -12.94 -31.89 -5.04
N ASP A 242 -13.75 -30.93 -4.59
CA ASP A 242 -15.20 -31.05 -4.64
C ASP A 242 -15.73 -30.54 -5.99
N ILE A 243 -15.40 -31.30 -7.03
CA ILE A 243 -15.71 -31.00 -8.43
C ILE A 243 -16.73 -31.98 -9.00
N THR A 244 -17.62 -32.52 -8.15
CA THR A 244 -18.62 -33.52 -8.56
C THR A 244 -19.34 -33.08 -9.86
N GLY A 245 -19.34 -33.93 -10.90
CA GLY A 245 -19.97 -33.62 -12.20
C GLY A 245 -19.20 -32.63 -13.09
N MET A 246 -18.00 -32.22 -12.67
CA MET A 246 -17.12 -31.33 -13.42
C MET A 246 -15.75 -31.99 -13.60
N ARG A 247 -15.00 -31.53 -14.60
CA ARG A 247 -13.61 -31.91 -14.84
C ARG A 247 -12.77 -30.69 -15.13
N TYR A 248 -11.47 -30.79 -14.84
CA TYR A 248 -10.55 -29.74 -15.24
C TYR A 248 -10.17 -29.87 -16.71
N VAL A 249 -10.16 -28.75 -17.42
CA VAL A 249 -9.60 -28.60 -18.77
C VAL A 249 -8.37 -27.71 -18.65
N LEU A 250 -7.30 -28.06 -19.34
CA LEU A 250 -6.06 -27.30 -19.35
C LEU A 250 -5.80 -26.76 -20.76
N VAL A 251 -5.57 -25.45 -20.84
CA VAL A 251 -5.21 -24.76 -22.07
C VAL A 251 -3.90 -24.01 -21.90
N GLU A 252 -3.18 -23.82 -22.99
CA GLU A 252 -2.00 -22.97 -23.07
C GLU A 252 -2.35 -21.73 -23.88
N MET A 253 -2.01 -20.56 -23.34
CA MET A 253 -2.19 -19.29 -24.03
C MET A 253 -0.84 -18.69 -24.37
N THR A 254 -0.64 -18.36 -25.64
CA THR A 254 0.49 -17.58 -26.13
C THR A 254 0.02 -16.14 -26.36
N VAL A 255 0.42 -15.23 -25.47
CA VAL A 255 -0.03 -13.83 -25.46
C VAL A 255 1.07 -12.91 -25.97
N THR A 256 0.76 -12.09 -26.98
CA THR A 256 1.64 -11.03 -27.50
C THR A 256 1.08 -9.66 -27.14
N GLY A 257 1.88 -8.83 -26.47
CA GLY A 257 1.51 -7.46 -26.10
C GLY A 257 1.49 -6.54 -27.32
N LEU A 258 0.44 -5.72 -27.47
CA LEU A 258 0.31 -4.73 -28.56
C LEU A 258 0.25 -3.29 -28.02
N ASP A 259 0.01 -3.11 -26.73
CA ASP A 259 0.02 -1.78 -26.10
C ASP A 259 1.46 -1.28 -25.83
N PRO A 260 1.86 -0.10 -26.34
CA PRO A 260 3.16 0.53 -26.05
C PRO A 260 3.40 0.87 -24.59
N GLU A 261 2.34 0.98 -23.78
CA GLU A 261 2.43 1.24 -22.34
C GLU A 261 2.69 -0.06 -21.55
N GLY A 262 2.66 -1.21 -22.23
CA GLY A 262 2.72 -2.54 -21.65
C GLY A 262 1.37 -2.97 -21.08
N ILE A 263 1.18 -4.28 -20.98
CA ILE A 263 -0.07 -4.88 -20.51
C ILE A 263 0.19 -6.12 -19.68
N GLU A 264 -0.68 -6.42 -18.72
CA GLU A 264 -0.57 -7.65 -17.93
C GLU A 264 -0.99 -8.86 -18.78
N ALA A 265 -0.12 -9.85 -18.91
CA ALA A 265 -0.43 -11.04 -19.72
C ALA A 265 -1.63 -11.82 -19.16
N SER A 266 -1.85 -11.75 -17.84
CA SER A 266 -2.97 -12.40 -17.16
C SER A 266 -4.36 -11.92 -17.62
N TYR A 267 -4.49 -10.75 -18.26
CA TYR A 267 -5.78 -10.26 -18.77
C TYR A 267 -6.44 -11.23 -19.75
N ALA A 268 -5.67 -11.92 -20.59
CA ALA A 268 -6.20 -12.94 -21.48
C ALA A 268 -6.92 -14.09 -20.74
N SER A 269 -6.49 -14.44 -19.53
CA SER A 269 -7.15 -15.49 -18.72
C SER A 269 -8.46 -15.05 -18.04
N TYR A 270 -8.72 -13.74 -18.00
CA TYR A 270 -9.97 -13.17 -17.47
C TYR A 270 -10.97 -12.84 -18.58
N ASP A 271 -10.46 -12.43 -19.74
CA ASP A 271 -11.28 -12.10 -20.90
C ASP A 271 -11.81 -13.35 -21.60
N LEU A 272 -11.03 -14.45 -21.61
CA LEU A 272 -11.42 -15.71 -22.26
C LEU A 272 -11.88 -16.78 -21.25
N SER A 273 -13.04 -17.33 -21.55
CA SER A 273 -13.68 -18.47 -20.89
C SER A 273 -13.74 -19.69 -21.81
N VAL A 274 -13.89 -20.89 -21.25
CA VAL A 274 -14.20 -22.09 -22.05
C VAL A 274 -15.70 -22.21 -22.19
N ALA A 275 -16.18 -22.37 -23.41
CA ALA A 275 -17.59 -22.55 -23.72
C ALA A 275 -17.90 -24.00 -24.10
N THR A 276 -19.12 -24.43 -23.79
CA THR A 276 -19.66 -25.76 -24.11
C THR A 276 -20.76 -25.68 -25.18
N PRO A 277 -21.11 -26.79 -25.85
CA PRO A 277 -22.06 -26.78 -26.98
C PRO A 277 -23.50 -26.38 -26.63
N ASP A 278 -23.84 -26.38 -25.34
CA ASP A 278 -25.09 -25.85 -24.82
C ASP A 278 -25.11 -24.31 -24.75
N GLY A 279 -24.02 -23.65 -25.14
CA GLY A 279 -23.86 -22.19 -25.14
C GLY A 279 -23.38 -21.62 -23.82
N MET A 280 -23.11 -22.45 -22.81
CA MET A 280 -22.65 -21.98 -21.51
C MET A 280 -21.14 -21.76 -21.51
N SER A 281 -20.70 -20.71 -20.82
CA SER A 281 -19.29 -20.34 -20.67
C SER A 281 -18.83 -20.48 -19.23
N TYR A 282 -17.59 -20.93 -19.04
CA TYR A 282 -16.98 -21.28 -17.77
C TYR A 282 -15.67 -20.49 -17.61
N PRO A 283 -15.56 -19.64 -16.57
CA PRO A 283 -14.37 -18.82 -16.37
C PRO A 283 -13.18 -19.67 -15.91
N SER A 284 -11.99 -19.09 -15.93
CA SER A 284 -10.79 -19.76 -15.46
C SER A 284 -10.92 -20.18 -13.99
N ALA A 285 -10.44 -21.38 -13.70
CA ALA A 285 -10.40 -21.94 -12.37
C ALA A 285 -9.06 -21.61 -11.70
N TYR A 286 -9.11 -21.25 -10.42
CA TYR A 286 -7.90 -21.08 -9.63
C TYR A 286 -7.27 -22.45 -9.36
N VAL A 287 -5.99 -22.58 -9.70
CA VAL A 287 -5.18 -23.78 -9.44
C VAL A 287 -3.82 -23.36 -8.92
N VAL A 288 -3.22 -24.21 -8.08
CA VAL A 288 -1.87 -24.06 -7.58
C VAL A 288 -0.98 -25.03 -8.37
N PRO A 289 -0.03 -24.53 -9.18
CA PRO A 289 0.85 -25.36 -9.99
C PRO A 289 2.00 -25.93 -9.13
N PRO A 290 2.73 -26.95 -9.61
CA PRO A 290 4.05 -27.28 -9.09
C PRO A 290 5.10 -26.21 -9.49
N ASP A 291 6.26 -26.21 -8.84
CA ASP A 291 7.31 -25.18 -9.01
C ASP A 291 7.86 -25.05 -10.45
N ASP A 292 7.69 -26.07 -11.29
CA ASP A 292 8.19 -26.13 -12.67
C ASP A 292 7.12 -25.81 -13.73
N THR A 293 5.91 -25.46 -13.30
CA THR A 293 4.80 -25.13 -14.19
C THR A 293 4.46 -23.65 -14.08
N THR A 294 4.34 -22.99 -15.23
CA THR A 294 4.04 -21.55 -15.30
C THR A 294 2.59 -21.33 -15.69
N LEU A 295 1.80 -20.71 -14.81
CA LEU A 295 0.46 -20.26 -15.18
C LEU A 295 0.54 -18.91 -15.89
N LEU A 296 -0.47 -18.61 -16.73
CA LEU A 296 -0.54 -17.30 -17.38
C LEU A 296 -0.69 -16.16 -16.36
N VAL A 297 -1.34 -16.42 -15.22
CA VAL A 297 -1.48 -15.43 -14.14
C VAL A 297 -0.15 -15.07 -13.48
N ASP A 298 0.87 -15.93 -13.62
CA ASP A 298 2.23 -15.68 -13.13
C ASP A 298 3.06 -14.87 -14.14
N GLN A 299 2.59 -14.76 -15.39
CA GLN A 299 3.17 -13.89 -16.40
C GLN A 299 2.80 -12.44 -16.08
N GLY A 300 3.79 -11.66 -15.68
CA GLY A 300 3.61 -10.26 -15.32
C GLY A 300 3.32 -9.36 -16.53
N THR A 301 3.69 -8.08 -16.40
CA THR A 301 3.51 -7.11 -17.47
C THR A 301 4.46 -7.38 -18.64
N ILE A 302 3.90 -7.48 -19.85
CA ILE A 302 4.60 -7.66 -21.12
C ILE A 302 4.64 -6.35 -21.91
N ALA A 303 5.76 -6.07 -22.56
CA ALA A 303 5.91 -4.89 -23.41
C ALA A 303 5.30 -5.10 -24.82
N GLU A 304 5.16 -4.02 -25.59
CA GLU A 304 4.77 -4.09 -27.01
C GLU A 304 5.71 -5.01 -27.81
N GLY A 305 5.13 -5.99 -28.49
CA GLY A 305 5.82 -7.01 -29.28
C GLY A 305 6.42 -8.16 -28.46
N GLU A 306 6.41 -8.09 -27.13
CA GLU A 306 6.82 -9.21 -26.28
C GLU A 306 5.76 -10.31 -26.31
N THR A 307 6.20 -11.57 -26.25
CA THR A 307 5.32 -12.74 -26.25
C THR A 307 5.68 -13.66 -25.10
N VAL A 308 4.67 -14.12 -24.37
CA VAL A 308 4.79 -15.06 -23.25
C VAL A 308 3.79 -16.20 -23.41
N GLU A 309 4.07 -17.30 -22.73
CA GLU A 309 3.22 -18.50 -22.73
C GLU A 309 2.91 -18.90 -21.29
N GLY A 310 1.68 -19.34 -21.04
CA GLY A 310 1.26 -19.80 -19.73
C GLY A 310 0.04 -20.68 -19.79
N LEU A 311 -0.07 -21.58 -18.81
CA LEU A 311 -1.23 -22.46 -18.68
C LEU A 311 -2.39 -21.75 -17.98
N VAL A 312 -3.60 -22.11 -18.36
CA VAL A 312 -4.85 -21.70 -17.72
C VAL A 312 -5.73 -22.93 -17.54
N ALA A 313 -6.23 -23.14 -16.34
CA ALA A 313 -7.16 -24.22 -16.03
C ALA A 313 -8.60 -23.70 -16.05
N TYR A 314 -9.53 -24.54 -16.47
CA TYR A 314 -10.97 -24.30 -16.47
C TYR A 314 -11.67 -25.48 -15.82
N LEU A 315 -12.84 -25.23 -15.21
CA LEU A 315 -13.67 -26.28 -14.64
C LEU A 315 -14.99 -26.33 -15.40
N VAL A 316 -15.19 -27.40 -16.18
CA VAL A 316 -16.34 -27.58 -17.09
C VAL A 316 -17.10 -28.87 -16.76
N PRO A 317 -18.36 -29.04 -17.20
CA PRO A 317 -19.09 -30.29 -17.00
C PRO A 317 -18.34 -31.50 -17.55
N GLU A 318 -18.38 -32.62 -16.83
CA GLU A 318 -17.62 -33.82 -17.20
C GLU A 318 -18.09 -34.46 -18.52
N ASP A 319 -19.33 -34.17 -18.96
CA ASP A 319 -19.93 -34.66 -20.19
C ASP A 319 -19.77 -33.68 -21.37
N ALA A 320 -19.18 -32.50 -21.15
CA ALA A 320 -18.94 -31.54 -22.20
C ALA A 320 -17.96 -32.06 -23.26
N THR A 321 -18.31 -31.89 -24.52
CA THR A 321 -17.48 -32.17 -25.70
C THR A 321 -17.39 -30.92 -26.58
N ASP A 322 -16.57 -30.95 -27.62
CA ASP A 322 -16.52 -29.89 -28.65
C ASP A 322 -16.36 -28.49 -28.03
N LEU A 323 -15.42 -28.37 -27.10
CA LEU A 323 -15.17 -27.15 -26.36
C LEU A 323 -14.86 -26.00 -27.33
N LEU A 324 -15.29 -24.81 -26.96
CA LEU A 324 -14.99 -23.54 -27.63
C LEU A 324 -14.37 -22.58 -26.61
N LEU A 325 -13.95 -21.42 -27.07
CA LEU A 325 -13.62 -20.27 -26.23
C LEU A 325 -14.72 -19.22 -26.34
N SER A 326 -14.87 -18.38 -25.32
CA SER A 326 -15.78 -17.24 -25.36
C SER A 326 -15.19 -16.01 -24.67
N ASP A 327 -15.34 -14.85 -25.30
CA ASP A 327 -15.04 -13.53 -24.73
C ASP A 327 -16.30 -12.84 -24.17
N TYR A 328 -17.33 -13.62 -23.83
CA TYR A 328 -18.67 -13.18 -23.42
C TYR A 328 -19.50 -12.53 -24.53
N ALA A 329 -18.92 -12.11 -25.64
CA ALA A 329 -19.61 -11.46 -26.75
C ALA A 329 -19.62 -12.31 -28.04
N ASN A 330 -18.68 -13.25 -28.15
CA ASN A 330 -18.49 -14.14 -29.27
C ASN A 330 -17.97 -15.50 -28.78
N PHE A 331 -18.11 -16.51 -29.63
CA PHE A 331 -17.42 -17.78 -29.52
C PHE A 331 -16.24 -17.85 -30.49
N TYR A 332 -15.21 -18.58 -30.10
CA TYR A 332 -13.99 -18.83 -30.88
C TYR A 332 -13.69 -20.32 -30.92
N ALA A 333 -13.18 -20.79 -32.06
CA ALA A 333 -12.69 -22.15 -32.20
C ALA A 333 -11.24 -22.25 -31.69
N PHE A 334 -10.93 -23.36 -31.00
CA PHE A 334 -9.55 -23.74 -30.66
C PHE A 334 -8.71 -24.06 -31.90
#